data_AF-A0A1F5EVB3-F1
#
_entry.id   AF-A0A1F5EVB3-F1
#
_cell.length_a   1.000
_cell.length_b   1.000
_cell.length_c   1.000
_cell.angle_alpha   90.00
_cell.angle_beta   90.00
_cell.angle_gamma   90.00
#
_symmetry.space_group_name_H-M   'P 1'
#
loop_
_entity.id
_entity.type
_entity.pdbx_description
1 polymer ?
#
loop_
_entity_poly.entity_id
_entity_poly.type
_entity_poly.pdbx_seq_one_letter_code
_entity_poly.pdbx_strand_id
1 'polypeptide(L)'
;MRFERTAERMWVRVEQAATKTTVKVNQQVIGEHLGAWTPFEFEITKALGNENELEVICEDVSHVTGGFLPAVGIHWTGARRVVVKDCPTILRPSVASRASVEGTKLLVDGEPFRTRGILHWGLYPEHGGKPWPTEEQMRQEIRDVKALGFNLIKFCLWVPPGALLPALRRNGNVCLAGIPRLGQTNSRQKSDQRIRGTFPPRRTLRLGHSANINL
;
A
#
# COMPACT_ATOMS: atom_id res chain seq x y z
N MET A 1 2.89 -15.81 18.52
CA MET A 1 4.36 -15.63 18.42
C MET A 1 4.85 -15.15 19.77
N ARG A 2 5.79 -15.85 20.40
CA ARG A 2 6.37 -15.39 21.67
C ARG A 2 7.52 -14.40 21.44
N PHE A 3 7.66 -13.42 22.32
CA PHE A 3 8.74 -12.44 22.29
C PHE A 3 9.02 -11.86 23.68
N GLU A 4 10.23 -11.35 23.87
CA GLU A 4 10.66 -10.70 25.11
C GLU A 4 10.54 -9.17 24.99
N ARG A 5 10.43 -8.50 26.13
CA ARG A 5 10.51 -7.05 26.17
C ARG A 5 11.96 -6.60 26.02
N THR A 6 12.26 -5.90 24.92
CA THR A 6 13.62 -5.43 24.60
C THR A 6 13.86 -3.95 24.85
N ALA A 7 12.78 -3.17 25.08
CA ALA A 7 12.88 -1.73 25.26
C ALA A 7 11.78 -1.18 26.19
N GLU A 8 11.94 0.07 26.61
CA GLU A 8 10.95 0.77 27.43
C GLU A 8 9.61 0.88 26.69
N ARG A 9 9.65 1.23 25.40
CA ARG A 9 8.50 1.30 24.51
C ARG A 9 8.68 0.33 23.35
N MET A 10 7.60 -0.33 22.95
CA MET A 10 7.63 -1.27 21.84
C MET A 10 6.40 -1.13 20.96
N TRP A 11 6.58 -1.52 19.70
CA TRP A 11 5.56 -1.48 18.65
C TRP A 11 5.50 -2.80 17.91
N VAL A 12 4.33 -3.12 17.38
CA VAL A 12 4.16 -4.17 16.38
C VAL A 12 3.79 -3.54 15.05
N ARG A 13 4.53 -3.91 14.01
CA ARG A 13 4.32 -3.47 12.64
C ARG A 13 3.93 -4.66 11.79
N VAL A 14 2.90 -4.46 10.97
CA VAL A 14 2.48 -5.43 9.96
C VAL A 14 2.60 -4.74 8.60
N GLU A 15 3.42 -5.29 7.70
CA GLU A 15 3.61 -4.67 6.37
C GLU A 15 2.42 -4.86 5.45
N GLN A 16 1.76 -6.02 5.52
CA GLN A 16 0.60 -6.36 4.70
C GLN A 16 -0.18 -7.48 5.36
N ALA A 17 -1.51 -7.46 5.30
CA ALA A 17 -2.35 -8.51 5.86
C ALA A 17 -3.67 -8.62 5.11
N ALA A 18 -4.47 -9.63 5.43
CA ALA A 18 -5.83 -9.80 4.90
C ALA A 18 -6.72 -8.58 5.20
N THR A 19 -7.89 -8.53 4.57
CA THR A 19 -8.75 -7.35 4.53
C THR A 19 -9.07 -6.75 5.91
N LYS A 20 -9.31 -7.59 6.92
CA LYS A 20 -9.43 -7.17 8.33
C LYS A 20 -8.39 -7.88 9.18
N THR A 21 -7.74 -7.14 10.06
CA THR A 21 -6.74 -7.69 10.99
C THR A 21 -6.97 -7.18 12.41
N THR A 22 -6.92 -8.08 13.39
CA THR A 22 -6.95 -7.76 14.82
C THR A 22 -5.64 -8.19 15.46
N VAL A 23 -5.01 -7.27 16.20
CA VAL A 23 -3.74 -7.52 16.90
C VAL A 23 -4.00 -7.66 18.39
N LYS A 24 -3.53 -8.75 18.98
CA LYS A 24 -3.56 -8.98 20.42
C LYS A 24 -2.17 -9.21 20.99
N VAL A 25 -1.94 -8.70 22.19
CA VAL A 25 -0.75 -9.02 22.99
C VAL A 25 -1.23 -9.55 24.33
N ASN A 26 -0.76 -10.74 24.73
CA ASN A 26 -1.16 -11.39 25.98
C ASN A 26 -2.69 -11.46 26.13
N GLN A 27 -3.39 -11.93 25.08
CA GLN A 27 -4.86 -11.99 24.95
C GLN A 27 -5.59 -10.64 24.92
N GLN A 28 -4.93 -9.52 25.26
CA GLN A 28 -5.50 -8.18 25.20
C GLN A 28 -5.51 -7.65 23.76
N VAL A 29 -6.66 -7.17 23.30
CA VAL A 29 -6.80 -6.50 21.99
C VAL A 29 -6.12 -5.14 22.04
N ILE A 30 -5.14 -4.94 21.17
CA ILE A 30 -4.39 -3.68 21.03
C ILE A 30 -5.05 -2.78 19.99
N GLY A 31 -5.52 -3.35 18.88
CA GLY A 31 -6.16 -2.60 17.82
C GLY A 31 -6.59 -3.45 16.64
N GLU A 32 -7.37 -2.82 15.76
CA GLU A 32 -7.87 -3.42 14.52
C GLU A 32 -7.45 -2.56 13.32
N HIS A 33 -7.21 -3.22 12.18
CA HIS A 33 -6.91 -2.58 10.91
C HIS A 33 -7.84 -3.09 9.81
N LEU A 34 -8.37 -2.17 9.02
CA LEU A 34 -9.16 -2.45 7.81
C LEU A 34 -8.40 -1.96 6.59
N GLY A 35 -8.00 -2.89 5.73
CA GLY A 35 -7.16 -2.60 4.56
C GLY A 35 -6.12 -3.68 4.31
N ALA A 36 -6.04 -4.15 3.07
CA ALA A 36 -5.15 -5.26 2.73
C ALA A 36 -3.71 -4.84 2.37
N TRP A 37 -3.46 -3.54 2.15
CA TRP A 37 -2.34 -3.11 1.30
C TRP A 37 -1.36 -2.15 1.97
N THR A 38 -1.81 -1.40 2.97
CA THR A 38 -1.01 -0.37 3.63
C THR A 38 -0.47 -0.91 4.94
N PRO A 39 0.84 -0.74 5.21
CA PRO A 39 1.38 -1.10 6.51
C PRO A 39 0.70 -0.34 7.65
N PHE A 40 0.57 -0.99 8.79
CA PHE A 40 0.06 -0.38 10.03
C PHE A 40 0.92 -0.79 11.22
N GLU A 41 0.83 0.01 12.27
CA GLU A 41 1.65 -0.14 13.47
C GLU A 41 0.82 0.23 14.71
N PHE A 42 0.98 -0.55 15.77
CA PHE A 42 0.39 -0.28 17.08
C PHE A 42 1.48 -0.23 18.14
N GLU A 43 1.38 0.74 19.05
CA GLU A 43 2.19 0.73 20.27
C GLU A 43 1.63 -0.35 21.23
N ILE A 44 2.50 -1.26 21.66
CA ILE A 44 2.11 -2.41 22.51
C ILE A 44 2.60 -2.26 23.96
N THR A 45 3.34 -1.19 24.25
CA THR A 45 4.03 -0.93 25.53
C THR A 45 3.19 -1.24 26.78
N LYS A 46 1.91 -0.84 26.78
CA LYS A 46 1.03 -0.98 27.95
C LYS A 46 0.55 -2.41 28.21
N ALA A 47 0.68 -3.31 27.25
CA ALA A 47 0.22 -4.70 27.35
C ALA A 47 1.37 -5.69 27.63
N LEU A 48 2.60 -5.19 27.83
CA LEU A 48 3.78 -6.03 27.99
C LEU A 48 3.97 -6.53 29.43
N GLY A 49 4.36 -7.79 29.56
CA GLY A 49 4.96 -8.40 30.75
C GLY A 49 6.41 -8.84 30.48
N ASN A 50 6.91 -9.76 31.30
CA ASN A 50 8.26 -10.34 31.15
C ASN A 50 8.35 -11.24 29.90
N GLU A 51 7.42 -12.17 29.78
CA GLU A 51 7.20 -12.97 28.57
C GLU A 51 5.93 -12.50 27.89
N ASN A 52 5.95 -12.40 26.56
CA ASN A 52 4.83 -11.88 25.79
C ASN A 52 4.45 -12.81 24.65
N GLU A 53 3.15 -12.87 24.38
CA GLU A 53 2.58 -13.54 23.21
C GLU A 53 1.86 -12.53 22.32
N LEU A 54 2.25 -12.51 21.04
CA LEU A 54 1.60 -11.76 19.97
C LEU A 54 0.70 -12.68 19.14
N GLU A 55 -0.56 -12.28 18.97
CA GLU A 55 -1.50 -12.88 18.04
C GLU A 55 -1.90 -11.85 16.97
N VAL A 56 -1.86 -12.27 15.70
CA VAL A 56 -2.32 -11.46 14.57
C VAL A 56 -3.40 -12.25 13.84
N ILE A 57 -4.65 -11.88 14.08
CA ILE A 57 -5.82 -12.56 13.56
C ILE A 57 -6.22 -11.86 12.27
N CYS A 58 -6.24 -12.61 11.16
CA CYS A 58 -6.51 -12.07 9.83
C CYS A 58 -7.77 -12.71 9.26
N GLU A 59 -8.74 -11.87 8.90
CA GLU A 59 -10.02 -12.26 8.33
C GLU A 59 -10.12 -11.73 6.90
N ASP A 60 -10.54 -12.58 5.97
CA ASP A 60 -10.92 -12.14 4.64
C ASP A 60 -12.40 -11.74 4.65
N VAL A 61 -12.63 -10.44 4.76
CA VAL A 61 -13.98 -9.84 4.74
C VAL A 61 -14.20 -9.12 3.42
N SER A 62 -15.44 -9.19 2.91
CA SER A 62 -15.81 -8.45 1.70
C SER A 62 -15.76 -6.95 1.96
N HIS A 63 -14.73 -6.29 1.42
CA HIS A 63 -14.57 -4.84 1.53
C HIS A 63 -13.77 -4.30 0.34
N VAL A 64 -14.04 -3.05 -0.06
CA VAL A 64 -13.44 -2.41 -1.25
C VAL A 64 -11.92 -2.23 -1.14
N THR A 65 -11.38 -2.30 0.08
CA THR A 65 -9.94 -2.25 0.35
C THR A 65 -9.26 -3.60 0.25
N GLY A 66 -10.00 -4.70 0.03
CA GLY A 66 -9.46 -6.03 -0.25
C GLY A 66 -8.89 -6.17 -1.68
N GLY A 67 -9.12 -5.17 -2.53
CA GLY A 67 -8.64 -5.11 -3.91
C GLY A 67 -9.47 -5.89 -4.91
N PHE A 68 -8.90 -6.22 -6.06
CA PHE A 68 -9.62 -6.87 -7.16
C PHE A 68 -9.73 -8.39 -7.01
N LEU A 69 -8.72 -9.06 -6.45
CA LEU A 69 -8.67 -10.52 -6.38
C LEU A 69 -9.90 -11.13 -5.68
N PRO A 70 -10.38 -10.60 -4.53
CA PRO A 70 -11.61 -11.12 -3.91
C PRO A 70 -12.86 -10.95 -4.78
N ALA A 71 -12.90 -9.92 -5.64
CA ALA A 71 -14.03 -9.68 -6.54
C ALA A 71 -14.14 -10.72 -7.66
N VAL A 72 -13.05 -11.45 -7.94
CA VAL A 72 -13.01 -12.56 -8.90
C VAL A 72 -12.88 -13.93 -8.22
N GLY A 73 -13.23 -14.02 -6.93
CA GLY A 73 -13.26 -15.27 -6.17
C GLY A 73 -11.88 -15.75 -5.68
N ILE A 74 -10.85 -14.93 -5.77
CA ILE A 74 -9.51 -15.25 -5.27
C ILE A 74 -9.35 -14.61 -3.88
N HIS A 75 -9.56 -15.45 -2.87
CA HIS A 75 -9.53 -15.09 -1.46
C HIS A 75 -8.18 -15.40 -0.84
N TRP A 76 -7.77 -14.60 0.14
CA TRP A 76 -6.49 -14.79 0.82
C TRP A 76 -6.51 -14.27 2.26
N THR A 77 -5.81 -15.00 3.14
CA THR A 77 -5.70 -14.68 4.56
C THR A 77 -4.25 -14.64 5.03
N GLY A 78 -4.06 -14.16 6.26
CA GLY A 78 -2.77 -14.07 6.94
C GLY A 78 -2.11 -12.70 6.84
N ALA A 79 -0.96 -12.58 7.49
CA ALA A 79 -0.14 -11.38 7.52
C ALA A 79 1.29 -11.68 7.03
N ARG A 80 1.87 -10.72 6.33
CA ARG A 80 3.24 -10.74 5.82
C ARG A 80 4.08 -9.74 6.60
N ARG A 81 5.28 -10.19 7.01
CA ARG A 81 6.29 -9.39 7.72
C ARG A 81 5.70 -8.68 8.95
N VAL A 82 5.29 -9.50 9.91
CA VAL A 82 4.96 -9.04 11.27
C VAL A 82 6.27 -8.87 12.04
N VAL A 83 6.54 -7.66 12.52
CA VAL A 83 7.80 -7.33 13.20
C VAL A 83 7.49 -6.57 14.49
N VAL A 84 8.11 -7.01 15.58
CA VAL A 84 8.12 -6.26 16.85
C VAL A 84 9.36 -5.38 16.88
N LYS A 85 9.19 -4.11 17.27
CA LYS A 85 10.21 -3.06 17.21
C LYS A 85 10.28 -2.29 18.51
N ASP A 86 11.44 -1.72 18.80
CA ASP A 86 11.74 -0.82 19.91
C ASP A 86 11.50 0.67 19.60
N CYS A 87 11.12 0.97 18.35
CA CYS A 87 10.88 2.32 17.88
C CYS A 87 9.74 2.36 16.84
N PRO A 88 8.97 3.47 16.82
CA PRO A 88 7.93 3.65 15.84
C PRO A 88 8.53 3.85 14.45
N THR A 89 7.78 3.49 13.42
CA THR A 89 8.22 3.74 12.05
C THR A 89 8.18 5.23 11.73
N ILE A 90 9.34 5.82 11.47
CA ILE A 90 9.46 7.23 11.03
C ILE A 90 8.94 7.33 9.59
N LEU A 91 7.83 8.05 9.41
CA LEU A 91 7.30 8.36 8.08
C LEU A 91 8.25 9.31 7.35
N ARG A 92 8.79 8.85 6.22
CA ARG A 92 9.59 9.72 5.34
C ARG A 92 8.65 10.67 4.59
N PRO A 93 9.06 11.93 4.36
CA PRO A 93 8.33 12.84 3.50
C PRO A 93 8.10 12.23 2.11
N SER A 94 6.96 12.51 1.51
CA SER A 94 6.73 12.15 0.11
C SER A 94 7.76 12.84 -0.78
N VAL A 95 8.39 12.08 -1.67
CA VAL A 95 9.23 12.66 -2.73
C VAL A 95 8.36 13.41 -3.73
N ALA A 96 8.91 14.47 -4.35
CA ALA A 96 8.25 15.16 -5.43
C ALA A 96 7.92 14.19 -6.58
N SER A 97 6.77 14.41 -7.24
CA SER A 97 6.39 13.63 -8.42
C SER A 97 7.42 13.83 -9.52
N ARG A 98 7.88 12.73 -10.12
CA ARG A 98 8.67 12.76 -11.37
C ARG A 98 7.82 13.12 -12.59
N ALA A 99 6.51 12.92 -12.48
CA ALA A 99 5.56 13.20 -13.55
C ALA A 99 5.05 14.65 -13.46
N SER A 100 5.00 15.32 -14.60
CA SER A 100 4.41 16.65 -14.79
C SER A 100 3.64 16.71 -16.12
N VAL A 101 2.92 17.81 -16.35
CA VAL A 101 2.11 18.02 -17.57
C VAL A 101 2.43 19.38 -18.16
N GLU A 102 2.66 19.42 -19.47
CA GLU A 102 2.82 20.65 -20.26
C GLU A 102 1.81 20.61 -21.42
N GLY A 103 0.74 21.40 -21.31
CA GLY A 103 -0.39 21.32 -22.24
C GLY A 103 -0.98 19.91 -22.26
N THR A 104 -0.85 19.22 -23.41
CA THR A 104 -1.31 17.84 -23.61
C THR A 104 -0.20 16.79 -23.45
N LYS A 105 1.04 17.20 -23.15
CA LYS A 105 2.18 16.30 -23.00
C LYS A 105 2.33 15.86 -21.55
N LEU A 106 2.40 14.56 -21.33
CA LEU A 106 2.89 13.98 -20.08
C LEU A 106 4.43 13.99 -20.12
N LEU A 107 5.07 14.51 -19.08
CA LEU A 107 6.52 14.47 -18.93
C LEU A 107 6.90 13.64 -17.72
N VAL A 108 8.03 12.94 -17.80
CA VAL A 108 8.65 12.23 -16.69
C VAL A 108 10.11 12.64 -16.63
N ASP A 109 10.54 13.14 -15.47
CA ASP A 109 11.87 13.74 -15.28
C ASP A 109 12.19 14.86 -16.28
N GLY A 110 11.17 15.61 -16.70
CA GLY A 110 11.30 16.72 -17.66
C GLY A 110 11.22 16.31 -19.14
N GLU A 111 11.19 15.01 -19.46
CA GLU A 111 11.18 14.51 -20.84
C GLU A 111 9.78 14.05 -21.28
N PRO A 112 9.36 14.26 -22.55
CA PRO A 112 8.09 13.74 -23.06
C PRO A 112 7.96 12.22 -22.89
N PHE A 113 6.88 11.78 -22.24
CA PHE A 113 6.65 10.39 -21.89
C PHE A 113 5.46 9.80 -22.66
N ARG A 114 5.74 8.90 -23.61
CA ARG A 114 4.71 8.11 -24.31
C ARG A 114 4.47 6.80 -23.57
N THR A 115 3.25 6.58 -23.09
CA THR A 115 2.91 5.41 -22.28
C THR A 115 2.86 4.13 -23.11
N ARG A 116 3.64 3.12 -22.71
CA ARG A 116 3.49 1.72 -23.11
C ARG A 116 3.42 0.91 -21.83
N GLY A 117 2.21 0.66 -21.36
CA GLY A 117 1.97 0.13 -20.03
C GLY A 117 1.40 -1.28 -20.02
N ILE A 118 1.69 -2.01 -18.94
CA ILE A 118 0.99 -3.25 -18.58
C ILE A 118 0.10 -3.03 -17.34
N LEU A 119 -0.92 -3.88 -17.21
CA LEU A 119 -1.78 -3.94 -16.03
C LEU A 119 -1.37 -5.13 -15.16
N HIS A 120 -1.15 -4.90 -13.87
CA HIS A 120 -0.72 -5.94 -12.93
C HIS A 120 -1.71 -6.05 -11.77
N TRP A 121 -2.31 -7.22 -11.58
CA TRP A 121 -3.35 -7.46 -10.56
C TRP A 121 -2.81 -8.02 -9.23
N GLY A 122 -1.55 -8.42 -9.19
CA GLY A 122 -0.94 -8.95 -7.95
C GLY A 122 -1.33 -10.40 -7.68
N LEU A 123 -1.71 -11.16 -8.72
CA LEU A 123 -1.98 -12.58 -8.61
C LEU A 123 -0.66 -13.36 -8.74
N TYR A 124 -0.33 -14.12 -7.71
CA TYR A 124 0.81 -15.03 -7.70
C TYR A 124 0.34 -16.45 -7.33
N PRO A 125 0.05 -17.31 -8.32
CA PRO A 125 -0.45 -18.65 -8.09
C PRO A 125 0.48 -19.51 -7.21
N GLU A 126 1.79 -19.34 -7.35
CA GLU A 126 2.83 -20.02 -6.59
C GLU A 126 2.82 -19.67 -5.09
N HIS A 127 2.22 -18.54 -4.72
CA HIS A 127 2.02 -18.13 -3.32
C HIS A 127 0.60 -18.45 -2.82
N GLY A 128 -0.10 -19.39 -3.47
CA GLY A 128 -1.48 -19.72 -3.16
C GLY A 128 -2.44 -18.56 -3.47
N GLY A 129 -2.14 -17.78 -4.51
CA GLY A 129 -2.93 -16.61 -4.91
C GLY A 129 -2.64 -15.34 -4.12
N LYS A 130 -1.76 -15.39 -3.11
CA LYS A 130 -1.44 -14.25 -2.26
C LYS A 130 -0.64 -13.18 -3.03
N PRO A 131 -0.93 -11.89 -2.83
CA PRO A 131 -0.23 -10.78 -3.47
C PRO A 131 1.13 -10.47 -2.83
N TRP A 132 1.91 -11.51 -2.53
CA TRP A 132 3.11 -11.48 -1.70
C TRP A 132 4.36 -11.97 -2.45
N PRO A 133 4.73 -11.33 -3.57
CA PRO A 133 5.93 -11.74 -4.28
C PRO A 133 7.19 -11.60 -3.42
N THR A 134 8.16 -12.43 -3.73
CA THR A 134 9.53 -12.27 -3.26
C THR A 134 10.18 -11.06 -3.94
N GLU A 135 11.24 -10.54 -3.33
CA GLU A 135 11.99 -9.43 -3.93
C GLU A 135 12.61 -9.81 -5.28
N GLU A 136 13.03 -11.06 -5.43
CA GLU A 136 13.62 -11.53 -6.68
C GLU A 136 12.59 -11.63 -7.80
N GLN A 137 11.40 -12.20 -7.54
CA GLN A 137 10.30 -12.25 -8.52
C GLN A 137 9.94 -10.85 -9.00
N MET A 138 9.80 -9.91 -8.06
CA MET A 138 9.54 -8.51 -8.37
C MET A 138 10.62 -7.89 -9.26
N ARG A 139 11.90 -8.17 -9.00
CA ARG A 139 13.02 -7.67 -9.81
C ARG A 139 13.02 -8.29 -11.20
N GLN A 140 12.75 -9.59 -11.30
CA GLN A 140 12.65 -10.30 -12.56
C GLN A 140 11.49 -9.76 -13.40
N GLU A 141 10.30 -9.58 -12.83
CA GLU A 141 9.15 -8.99 -13.52
C GLU A 141 9.44 -7.61 -14.09
N ILE A 142 10.12 -6.74 -13.34
CA ILE A 142 10.53 -5.42 -13.84
C ILE A 142 11.49 -5.56 -15.03
N ARG A 143 12.44 -6.50 -14.96
CA ARG A 143 13.38 -6.77 -16.07
C ARG A 143 12.64 -7.28 -17.29
N ASP A 144 11.70 -8.20 -17.14
CA ASP A 144 10.94 -8.79 -18.23
C ASP A 144 10.03 -7.77 -18.92
N VAL A 145 9.28 -6.97 -18.14
CA VAL A 145 8.45 -5.88 -18.64
C VAL A 145 9.29 -4.89 -19.46
N LYS A 146 10.49 -4.58 -18.98
CA LYS A 146 11.43 -3.69 -19.69
C LYS A 146 11.99 -4.34 -20.95
N ALA A 147 12.35 -5.62 -20.91
CA ALA A 147 12.85 -6.37 -22.07
C ALA A 147 11.79 -6.46 -23.18
N LEU A 148 10.51 -6.52 -22.82
CA LEU A 148 9.37 -6.46 -23.73
C LEU A 148 9.07 -5.04 -24.26
N GLY A 149 9.83 -4.01 -23.84
CA GLY A 149 9.71 -2.64 -24.34
C GLY A 149 8.67 -1.76 -23.64
N PHE A 150 8.02 -2.26 -22.58
CA PHE A 150 7.10 -1.47 -21.77
C PHE A 150 7.86 -0.53 -20.83
N ASN A 151 7.28 0.64 -20.58
CA ASN A 151 7.87 1.68 -19.73
C ASN A 151 7.01 2.03 -18.50
N LEU A 152 5.86 1.37 -18.34
CA LEU A 152 4.92 1.63 -17.27
C LEU A 152 4.28 0.35 -16.74
N ILE A 153 4.16 0.25 -15.41
CA ILE A 153 3.36 -0.78 -14.74
C ILE A 153 2.24 -0.09 -13.96
N LYS A 154 0.99 -0.46 -14.27
CA LYS A 154 -0.19 -0.06 -13.52
C LYS A 154 -0.58 -1.17 -12.55
N PHE A 155 -0.34 -0.96 -11.26
CA PHE A 155 -0.88 -1.83 -10.22
C PHE A 155 -2.36 -1.53 -10.04
N CYS A 156 -3.20 -2.47 -10.49
CA CYS A 156 -4.64 -2.30 -10.50
C CYS A 156 -5.23 -2.81 -9.19
N LEU A 157 -5.73 -1.90 -8.36
CA LEU A 157 -6.49 -2.23 -7.15
C LEU A 157 -5.73 -3.10 -6.14
N TRP A 158 -4.40 -2.97 -6.13
CA TRP A 158 -3.53 -3.51 -5.09
C TRP A 158 -2.31 -2.59 -4.95
N VAL A 159 -1.65 -2.65 -3.79
CA VAL A 159 -0.39 -1.94 -3.57
C VAL A 159 0.71 -2.98 -3.41
N PRO A 160 1.76 -2.95 -4.25
CA PRO A 160 2.88 -3.85 -4.11
C PRO A 160 3.67 -3.58 -2.82
N PRO A 161 4.41 -4.57 -2.31
CA PRO A 161 5.29 -4.37 -1.16
C PRO A 161 6.23 -3.17 -1.34
N GLY A 162 6.45 -2.40 -0.27
CA GLY A 162 7.20 -1.14 -0.31
C GLY A 162 8.64 -1.22 -0.89
N ALA A 163 9.26 -2.41 -0.84
CA ALA A 163 10.57 -2.66 -1.44
C ALA A 163 10.59 -2.50 -2.98
N LEU A 164 9.43 -2.57 -3.64
CA LEU A 164 9.32 -2.48 -5.09
C LEU A 164 9.54 -1.06 -5.63
N LEU A 165 9.07 -0.04 -4.90
CA LEU A 165 9.06 1.34 -5.40
C LEU A 165 10.48 1.89 -5.68
N PRO A 166 11.48 1.65 -4.81
CA PRO A 166 12.87 2.01 -5.13
C PRO A 166 13.44 1.22 -6.31
N ALA A 167 13.07 -0.04 -6.48
CA ALA A 167 13.55 -0.88 -7.57
C ALA A 167 13.01 -0.41 -8.94
N LEU A 168 11.73 -0.04 -9.01
CA LEU A 168 11.12 0.57 -10.20
C LEU A 168 11.83 1.87 -10.58
N ARG A 169 12.12 2.72 -9.59
CA ARG A 169 12.83 3.98 -9.80
C ARG A 169 14.22 3.77 -10.40
N ARG A 170 15.02 2.82 -9.86
CA ARG A 170 16.38 2.54 -10.34
C ARG A 170 16.43 2.02 -11.77
N ASN A 171 15.39 1.34 -12.24
CA ASN A 171 15.37 0.73 -13.57
C ASN A 171 14.80 1.66 -14.67
N GLY A 172 14.39 2.88 -14.32
CA GLY A 172 13.80 3.84 -15.26
C GLY A 172 12.33 3.60 -15.57
N ASN A 173 11.67 2.64 -14.92
CA ASN A 173 10.26 2.36 -15.13
C ASN A 173 9.38 3.30 -14.30
N VAL A 174 8.21 3.65 -14.83
CA VAL A 174 7.21 4.46 -14.13
C VAL A 174 6.15 3.56 -13.49
N CYS A 175 5.84 3.84 -12.23
CA CYS A 175 4.83 3.16 -11.46
C CYS A 175 3.58 4.01 -11.33
N LEU A 176 2.41 3.46 -11.67
CA LEU A 176 1.13 4.02 -11.24
C LEU A 176 0.50 3.03 -10.26
N ALA A 177 0.65 3.27 -8.96
CA ALA A 177 -0.13 2.54 -7.95
C ALA A 177 -1.52 3.19 -7.82
N GLY A 178 -2.59 2.43 -8.08
CA GLY A 178 -3.94 2.87 -7.73
C GLY A 178 -4.21 2.60 -6.26
N ILE A 179 -4.76 3.56 -5.51
CA ILE A 179 -5.35 3.26 -4.21
C ILE A 179 -6.55 2.35 -4.50
N PRO A 180 -6.61 1.12 -3.95
CA PRO A 180 -7.77 0.25 -4.11
C PRO A 180 -8.99 0.92 -3.50
N ARG A 181 -9.83 1.49 -4.37
CA ARG A 181 -11.18 1.94 -4.09
C ARG A 181 -12.05 1.40 -5.21
N LEU A 182 -12.58 0.20 -5.03
CA LEU A 182 -13.69 -0.26 -5.84
C LEU A 182 -14.95 0.48 -5.35
N GLY A 183 -15.71 1.10 -6.26
CA GLY A 183 -16.85 1.93 -5.85
C GLY A 183 -18.00 1.08 -5.28
N GLN A 184 -18.50 1.45 -4.10
CA GLN A 184 -19.95 1.46 -3.87
C GLN A 184 -20.43 2.89 -4.06
N THR A 185 -21.13 3.14 -5.16
CA THR A 185 -21.83 4.41 -5.41
C THR A 185 -23.07 4.48 -4.53
N ASN A 186 -22.91 4.74 -3.24
CA ASN A 186 -23.98 5.25 -2.40
C ASN A 186 -23.50 6.48 -1.64
N SER A 187 -24.14 7.62 -1.94
CA SER A 187 -23.76 8.97 -1.53
C SER A 187 -23.84 9.24 -0.02
N ARG A 188 -24.25 8.28 0.80
CA ARG A 188 -24.56 8.47 2.24
C ARG A 188 -23.46 8.08 3.23
N GLN A 189 -22.38 7.42 2.81
CA GLN A 189 -21.29 6.97 3.72
C GLN A 189 -19.97 7.75 3.56
N LYS A 190 -19.97 8.90 2.88
CA LYS A 190 -18.76 9.66 2.56
C LYS A 190 -18.01 10.26 3.77
N SER A 191 -18.56 10.29 4.97
CA SER A 191 -18.04 11.18 6.02
C SER A 191 -16.92 10.64 6.91
N ASP A 192 -16.72 9.32 7.12
CA ASP A 192 -15.92 8.92 8.31
C ASP A 192 -14.79 7.89 8.17
N GLN A 193 -14.56 7.28 7.00
CA GLN A 193 -13.54 6.21 6.90
C GLN A 193 -12.38 6.61 5.99
N ARG A 194 -11.49 7.45 6.53
CA ARG A 194 -10.16 7.68 5.95
C ARG A 194 -9.28 6.47 6.24
N ILE A 195 -8.66 5.92 5.19
CA ILE A 195 -7.40 5.17 5.33
C ILE A 195 -6.41 6.15 5.96
N ARG A 196 -6.24 6.08 7.29
CA ARG A 196 -5.21 6.84 8.00
C ARG A 196 -3.90 6.10 7.82
N GLY A 197 -3.31 6.30 6.64
CA GLY A 197 -2.03 5.76 6.25
C GLY A 197 -1.55 6.47 4.98
N THR A 198 -0.40 7.13 5.11
CA THR A 198 0.51 7.56 4.02
C THR A 198 0.13 8.65 3.01
N PHE A 199 -1.05 9.26 3.02
CA PHE A 199 -1.31 10.42 2.14
C PHE A 199 -1.60 11.70 2.94
N PRO A 200 -0.83 12.81 2.75
CA PRO A 200 -1.20 14.09 3.33
C PRO A 200 -2.56 14.52 2.78
N PRO A 201 -3.39 15.24 3.57
CA PRO A 201 -4.66 15.76 3.08
C PRO A 201 -4.41 16.62 1.83
N ARG A 202 -5.18 16.38 0.75
CA ARG A 202 -5.17 17.24 -0.43
C ARG A 202 -5.45 18.68 0.03
N ARG A 203 -4.45 19.56 -0.02
CA ARG A 203 -4.72 21.00 -0.08
C ARG A 203 -5.47 21.22 -1.39
N THR A 204 -6.74 21.58 -1.28
CA THR A 204 -7.52 22.11 -2.38
C THR A 204 -6.83 23.38 -2.85
N LEU A 205 -6.02 23.29 -3.91
CA LEU A 205 -5.54 24.47 -4.60
C LEU A 205 -6.78 25.08 -5.28
N ARG A 206 -7.39 26.10 -4.65
CA ARG A 206 -8.26 27.02 -5.39
C ARG A 206 -7.34 27.80 -6.32
N LEU A 207 -7.29 27.39 -7.59
CA LEU A 207 -6.78 28.28 -8.63
C LEU A 207 -7.79 29.42 -8.75
N GLY A 208 -7.35 30.61 -8.32
CA GLY A 208 -8.07 31.86 -8.54
C GLY A 208 -8.32 32.02 -10.03
N HIS A 209 -9.59 32.18 -10.37
CA HIS A 209 -10.00 32.61 -11.70
C HIS A 209 -9.59 34.07 -11.88
N SER A 210 -8.72 34.33 -12.85
CA SER A 210 -8.59 35.65 -13.46
C SER A 210 -7.86 35.49 -14.78
N ALA A 211 -8.63 35.37 -15.87
CA ALA A 211 -8.22 35.81 -17.19
C ALA A 211 -9.50 36.05 -18.01
N ASN A 212 -9.94 37.32 -18.01
CA ASN A 212 -10.74 37.90 -19.07
C ASN A 212 -9.98 37.73 -20.39
N ILE A 213 -10.61 37.23 -21.45
CA ILE A 213 -10.45 37.76 -22.81
C ILE A 213 -11.79 37.60 -23.53
N ASN A 214 -12.35 38.75 -23.96
CA ASN A 214 -13.46 38.90 -24.89
C ASN A 214 -13.01 38.51 -26.31
N LEU A 215 -13.80 37.67 -26.97
CA LEU A 215 -14.46 37.84 -28.29
C LEU A 215 -14.94 36.48 -28.79
#